data_AF-A0A926HNI0-F1
#
_entry.id   AF-A0A926HNI0-F1
#
_cell.length_a   1.000
_cell.length_b   1.000
_cell.length_c   1.000
_cell.angle_alpha   90.00
_cell.angle_beta   90.00
_cell.angle_gamma   90.00
#
_symmetry.space_group_name_H-M   'P 1'
#
loop_
_entity.id
_entity.type
_entity.pdbx_description
1 polymer ?
#
loop_
_entity_poly.entity_id
_entity_poly.type
_entity_poly.pdbx_seq_one_letter_code
_entity_poly.pdbx_strand_id
1 'polypeptide(L)' 'MRYQGLHDLLACSNSTRQYFLSLPVAMQVALHEQDAYIHTAAQLRARAEAIEQYNNAVRISRLLW' A
#
# COMPACT_ATOMS: atom_id res chain seq x y z
N MET A 1 -4.72 5.66 16.01
CA MET A 1 -4.34 4.32 16.52
C MET A 1 -3.14 3.82 15.75
N ARG A 2 -2.21 3.16 16.43
CA ARG A 2 -1.00 2.57 15.85
C ARG A 2 -1.01 1.07 16.13
N TYR A 3 -0.76 0.26 15.11
CA TYR A 3 -0.77 -1.20 15.15
C TYR A 3 0.64 -1.77 14.99
N GLN A 4 0.83 -3.07 15.25
CA GLN A 4 2.16 -3.70 15.16
C GLN A 4 2.72 -3.72 13.73
N GLY A 5 1.85 -3.88 12.75
CA GLY A 5 2.20 -3.89 11.32
C GLY A 5 0.94 -3.90 10.46
N LEU A 6 1.11 -4.05 9.15
CA LEU A 6 0.01 -4.02 8.19
C LEU A 6 -1.01 -5.13 8.51
N HIS A 7 -0.55 -6.33 8.81
CA HIS A 7 -1.41 -7.47 9.12
C HIS A 7 -2.35 -7.17 10.30
N ASP A 8 -1.80 -6.68 11.40
CA ASP A 8 -2.55 -6.31 12.61
C ASP A 8 -3.52 -5.16 12.35
N LEU A 9 -3.08 -4.15 11.58
CA LEU A 9 -3.93 -3.05 11.13
C LEU A 9 -5.13 -3.55 10.31
N LEU A 10 -4.91 -4.46 9.36
CA LEU A 10 -5.97 -5.03 8.52
C LEU A 10 -6.91 -5.92 9.35
N ALA A 11 -6.38 -6.67 10.31
CA ALA A 11 -7.16 -7.51 11.22
C ALA A 11 -8.11 -6.69 12.09
N CYS A 12 -7.66 -5.54 12.60
CA CYS A 12 -8.42 -4.72 13.54
C CYS A 12 -9.27 -3.61 12.90
N SER A 13 -8.98 -3.20 11.66
CA SER A 13 -9.68 -2.07 11.01
C SER A 13 -10.41 -2.47 9.73
N ASN A 14 -11.74 -2.57 9.79
CA ASN A 14 -12.57 -2.96 8.65
C ASN A 14 -12.46 -2.00 7.46
N SER A 15 -12.56 -0.69 7.68
CA SER A 15 -12.45 0.30 6.60
C SER A 15 -11.06 0.31 5.96
N THR A 16 -10.00 0.10 6.74
CA THR A 16 -8.63 -0.02 6.21
C THR A 16 -8.48 -1.30 5.38
N ARG A 17 -9.07 -2.41 5.84
CA ARG A 17 -9.10 -3.67 5.08
C ARG A 17 -9.85 -3.56 3.77
N GLN A 18 -11.01 -2.92 3.76
CA GLN A 18 -11.79 -2.67 2.54
C GLN A 18 -10.99 -1.84 1.54
N TYR A 19 -10.33 -0.77 2.00
CA TYR A 19 -9.43 0.00 1.15
C TYR A 19 -8.29 -0.86 0.59
N PHE A 20 -7.59 -1.62 1.44
CA PHE A 20 -6.50 -2.50 1.00
C PHE A 20 -6.96 -3.50 -0.07
N LEU A 21 -8.11 -4.16 0.12
CA LEU A 21 -8.66 -5.13 -0.82
C LEU A 21 -9.16 -4.50 -2.12
N SER A 22 -9.44 -3.19 -2.13
CA SER A 22 -9.78 -2.46 -3.35
C SER A 22 -8.58 -2.16 -4.24
N LEU A 23 -7.35 -2.28 -3.72
CA LEU A 23 -6.12 -2.06 -4.48
C LEU A 23 -5.83 -3.25 -5.42
N PRO A 24 -5.22 -3.02 -6.59
CA PRO A 24 -4.63 -4.07 -7.43
C PRO A 24 -3.78 -5.05 -6.63
N VAL A 25 -3.84 -6.34 -6.99
CA VAL A 25 -3.12 -7.43 -6.30
C VAL A 25 -1.62 -7.17 -6.20
N ALA A 26 -1.00 -6.63 -7.26
CA ALA A 26 0.43 -6.29 -7.24
C ALA A 26 0.76 -5.24 -6.16
N MET A 27 -0.13 -4.27 -5.93
CA MET A 27 0.04 -3.30 -4.83
C MET A 27 -0.20 -3.96 -3.47
N GLN A 28 -1.18 -4.86 -3.36
CA GLN A 28 -1.39 -5.61 -2.12
C GLN A 28 -0.15 -6.39 -1.69
N VAL A 29 0.51 -7.07 -2.64
CA VAL A 29 1.77 -7.80 -2.40
C VAL A 29 2.89 -6.84 -1.98
N ALA A 30 3.12 -5.77 -2.74
CA ALA A 30 4.18 -4.80 -2.45
C ALA A 30 4.00 -4.08 -1.10
N LEU A 31 2.76 -3.87 -0.66
CA LEU A 31 2.44 -3.33 0.66
C LEU A 31 2.64 -4.36 1.77
N HIS A 32 2.30 -5.64 1.52
CA HIS A 32 2.58 -6.73 2.46
C HIS A 32 4.07 -6.99 2.68
N GLU A 33 4.92 -6.81 1.66
CA GLU A 33 6.39 -6.87 1.83
C GLU A 33 6.92 -5.78 2.78
N GLN A 34 6.15 -4.72 3.00
CA GLN A 34 6.48 -3.60 3.88
C GLN A 34 5.69 -3.64 5.19
N ASP A 35 5.13 -4.79 5.55
CA ASP A 35 4.23 -4.98 6.71
C ASP A 35 4.73 -4.28 7.98
N ALA A 36 6.00 -4.51 8.33
CA ALA A 36 6.64 -4.01 9.54
C ALA A 36 6.73 -2.47 9.62
N TYR A 37 6.45 -1.75 8.53
CA TYR A 37 6.55 -0.28 8.46
C TYR A 37 5.20 0.43 8.35
N ILE A 38 4.10 -0.33 8.24
CA ILE A 38 2.75 0.22 8.05
C ILE A 38 1.93 -0.03 9.31
N HIS A 39 1.84 0.96 10.16
CA HIS A 39 1.17 0.85 11.46
C HIS A 39 -0.17 1.60 11.51
N THR A 40 -0.50 2.36 10.47
CA THR A 40 -1.67 3.24 10.45
C THR A 40 -2.29 3.28 9.05
N ALA A 41 -3.58 3.60 8.99
CA ALA A 41 -4.29 3.78 7.72
C ALA A 41 -3.70 4.92 6.86
N ALA A 42 -3.16 5.97 7.50
CA ALA A 42 -2.48 7.06 6.79
C ALA A 42 -1.17 6.59 6.14
N GLN A 43 -0.36 5.81 6.86
CA GLN A 43 0.86 5.22 6.29
C GLN A 43 0.54 4.25 5.15
N LEU A 44 -0.51 3.45 5.28
CA LEU A 44 -0.96 2.56 4.20
C LEU A 44 -1.26 3.34 2.91
N ARG A 45 -2.08 4.40 3.01
CA ARG A 45 -2.44 5.24 1.85
C ARG A 45 -1.22 5.93 1.24
N ALA A 46 -0.37 6.53 2.08
CA ALA A 46 0.84 7.20 1.61
C ALA A 46 1.79 6.24 0.88
N ARG A 47 1.92 4.99 1.35
CA ARG A 47 2.73 3.96 0.67
C ARG A 47 2.10 3.51 -0.64
N ALA A 48 0.78 3.34 -0.69
CA ALA A 48 0.06 3.01 -1.91
C ALA A 48 0.25 4.10 -2.99
N GLU A 49 0.09 5.37 -2.61
CA GLU A 49 0.32 6.52 -3.49
C GLU A 49 1.77 6.57 -4.00
N ALA A 50 2.76 6.31 -3.13
CA ALA A 50 4.16 6.29 -3.53
C ALA A 50 4.47 5.19 -4.55
N ILE A 51 3.91 3.99 -4.36
CA ILE A 51 4.04 2.87 -5.30
C ILE A 51 3.41 3.22 -6.65
N GLU A 52 2.21 3.81 -6.64
CA GLU A 52 1.51 4.22 -7.85
C GLU A 52 2.30 5.29 -8.63
N GLN A 53 2.81 6.30 -7.94
CA GLN A 53 3.64 7.36 -8.53
C GLN A 53 4.90 6.79 -9.18
N TYR A 54 5.60 5.89 -8.48
CA TYR A 54 6.78 5.22 -9.01
C TYR A 54 6.44 4.40 -10.27
N ASN A 55 5.38 3.59 -10.22
CA ASN A 55 4.95 2.77 -11.36
C ASN A 55 4.58 3.63 -12.57
N ASN A 56 3.91 4.77 -12.34
CA ASN A 56 3.60 5.73 -13.39
C ASN A 56 4.86 6.36 -13.99
N ALA A 57 5.81 6.76 -13.17
CA ALA A 57 7.08 7.33 -13.64
C ALA A 57 7.88 6.31 -14.48
N VAL A 58 7.97 5.05 -14.02
CA VAL A 58 8.63 3.97 -14.77
C VAL A 58 7.91 3.70 -16.09
N ARG A 59 6.58 3.65 -16.09
CA ARG A 59 5.79 3.46 -17.30
C ARG A 59 6.03 4.57 -18.31
N ILE A 60 6.00 5.84 -17.88
CA ILE A 60 6.28 6.98 -18.76
C ILE A 60 7.70 6.89 -19.31
N SER A 61 8.69 6.63 -18.46
CA SER A 61 10.09 6.47 -18.89
C SER A 61 10.21 5.43 -20.00
N ARG A 62 9.58 4.25 -19.86
CA ARG A 62 9.60 3.18 -20.88
C ARG A 62 8.93 3.55 -22.21
N LEU A 63 8.07 4.56 -22.25
CA LEU A 63 7.41 5.01 -23.48
C LEU A 63 8.25 6.06 -24.24
N LEU A 64 9.30 6.60 -23.61
CA LEU A 64 10.15 7.64 -24.18
C LEU A 64 11.43 7.08 -24.84
N TRP A 65 11.60 5.76 -24.85
CA TRP A 65 12.68 5.02 -25.52
C TRP A 65 12.07 3.96 -26.45
#